data_AF-A0A7S0DB28-F1
#
_entry.id   AF-A0A7S0DB28-F1
#
_cell.length_a   1.000
_cell.length_b   1.000
_cell.length_c   1.000
_cell.angle_alpha   90.00
_cell.angle_beta   90.00
_cell.angle_gamma   90.00
#
_symmetry.space_group_name_H-M   'P 1'
#
loop_
_entity.id
_entity.type
_entity.pdbx_description
1 polymer ?
#
loop_
_entity_poly.entity_id
_entity_poly.type
_entity_poly.pdbx_seq_one_letter_code
_entity_poly.pdbx_strand_id
1 'polypeptide(L)'
;EPVAGGGAVLGDATMAYQHPYVKQVNRCATVAFAPNAPFIATGTMAGAIDLSFSTTACLEIFKLDYSNQSTDMPVAGGAVAANERFHRLVWGPHATEMTPHGLIAGGLVDGSVNLYNPARIIGSPIGAEPADGAGGALLTKMQKHTGPVRGLEFNAFSPNLLASGAEDGELCIWDLAKPTTPSLYPPLKGGA
;
A
#
# COMPACT_ATOMS: atom_id res chain seq x y z
N GLU A 1 -20.84 23.16 61.87
CA GLU A 1 -19.52 23.82 61.72
C GLU A 1 -18.45 22.97 62.39
N PRO A 2 -17.17 22.96 61.95
CA PRO A 2 -16.46 23.92 61.06
C PRO A 2 -16.40 23.42 59.60
N VAL A 3 -16.58 24.24 58.55
CA VAL A 3 -15.77 25.32 57.92
C VAL A 3 -14.61 24.82 57.03
N ALA A 4 -14.89 24.91 55.72
CA ALA A 4 -14.06 25.28 54.56
C ALA A 4 -12.71 24.60 54.28
N GLY A 5 -12.63 24.04 53.07
CA GLY A 5 -11.40 23.75 52.34
C GLY A 5 -11.74 23.46 50.87
N GLY A 6 -12.15 24.50 50.13
CA GLY A 6 -12.39 24.41 48.70
C GLY A 6 -11.09 24.16 47.94
N GLY A 7 -10.96 22.98 47.37
CA GLY A 7 -9.99 22.69 46.32
C GLY A 7 -10.77 22.41 45.04
N ALA A 8 -10.76 23.36 44.11
CA ALA A 8 -11.29 23.14 42.78
C ALA A 8 -10.62 21.91 42.17
N VAL A 9 -11.42 20.94 41.74
CA VAL A 9 -10.95 19.88 40.85
C VAL A 9 -10.60 20.58 39.54
N LEU A 10 -9.32 20.89 39.35
CA LEU A 10 -8.80 21.22 38.03
C LEU A 10 -9.01 19.97 37.19
N GLY A 11 -10.10 19.97 36.41
CA GLY A 11 -10.32 18.99 35.36
C GLY A 11 -9.07 18.99 34.49
N ASP A 12 -8.45 17.82 34.38
CA ASP A 12 -7.29 17.59 33.55
C ASP A 12 -7.71 17.85 32.10
N ALA A 13 -7.50 19.10 31.66
CA ALA A 13 -7.82 19.58 30.33
C ALA A 13 -6.71 19.15 29.37
N THR A 14 -6.46 17.85 29.29
CA THR A 14 -5.84 17.23 28.12
C THR A 14 -6.94 16.62 27.26
N MET A 15 -7.88 17.48 26.81
CA MET A 15 -8.60 17.22 25.57
C MET A 15 -7.56 17.25 24.46
N ALA A 16 -6.90 16.12 24.24
CA ALA A 16 -6.17 15.87 23.01
C ALA A 16 -7.11 16.25 21.87
N TYR A 17 -6.62 17.08 20.96
CA TYR A 17 -7.33 17.45 19.74
C TYR A 17 -7.43 16.19 18.88
N GLN A 18 -8.33 15.27 19.23
CA GLN A 18 -8.66 14.11 18.44
C GLN A 18 -9.38 14.65 17.21
N HIS A 19 -8.65 14.79 16.11
CA HIS A 19 -9.29 14.91 14.82
C HIS A 19 -10.25 13.73 14.69
N PRO A 20 -11.57 13.97 14.53
CA PRO A 20 -12.52 12.87 14.39
C PRO A 20 -12.24 12.18 13.06
N TYR A 21 -11.54 11.05 13.10
CA TYR A 21 -11.34 10.20 11.94
C TYR A 21 -12.62 9.38 11.70
N VAL A 22 -13.03 9.30 10.44
CA VAL A 22 -14.21 8.51 10.04
C VAL A 22 -13.89 7.01 10.09
N LYS A 23 -12.66 6.65 9.73
CA LYS A 23 -12.12 5.30 9.74
C LYS A 23 -10.64 5.32 10.11
N GLN A 24 -10.17 4.27 10.78
CA GLN A 24 -8.78 4.14 11.23
C GLN A 24 -8.26 2.72 11.01
N VAL A 25 -6.98 2.66 10.66
CA VAL A 25 -6.13 1.47 10.68
C VAL A 25 -4.76 1.89 11.22
N ASN A 26 -4.27 1.18 12.23
CA ASN A 26 -2.96 1.44 12.81
C ASN A 26 -1.89 0.63 12.06
N ARG A 27 -1.30 1.24 11.03
CA ARG A 27 -0.18 0.70 10.25
C ARG A 27 0.79 1.81 9.87
N CYS A 28 2.09 1.52 9.98
CA CYS A 28 3.10 2.30 9.29
C CYS A 28 3.15 1.87 7.82
N ALA A 29 2.32 2.48 6.98
CA ALA A 29 2.09 2.01 5.62
C ALA A 29 2.02 3.13 4.58
N THR A 30 2.40 2.79 3.35
CA THR A 30 1.92 3.49 2.15
C THR A 30 0.58 2.90 1.74
N VAL A 31 -0.28 3.72 1.13
CA VAL A 31 -1.66 3.33 0.83
C VAL A 31 -2.03 3.53 -0.63
N ALA A 32 -3.00 2.75 -1.10
CA ALA A 32 -3.64 2.93 -2.40
C ALA A 32 -5.14 2.60 -2.30
N PHE A 33 -5.98 3.46 -2.89
CA PHE A 33 -7.43 3.25 -2.90
C PHE A 33 -7.84 2.42 -4.11
N ALA A 34 -8.73 1.46 -3.91
CA ALA A 34 -9.34 0.77 -5.03
C ALA A 34 -10.15 1.76 -5.88
N PRO A 35 -10.01 1.74 -7.21
CA PRO A 35 -10.65 2.74 -8.07
C PRO A 35 -12.17 2.64 -8.07
N ASN A 36 -12.72 1.42 -7.97
CA ASN A 36 -14.15 1.16 -8.15
C ASN A 36 -14.74 0.26 -7.04
N ALA A 37 -14.09 0.14 -5.89
CA ALA A 37 -14.54 -0.73 -4.80
C ALA A 37 -14.23 -0.11 -3.43
N PRO A 38 -14.98 -0.47 -2.37
CA PRO A 38 -14.77 0.06 -1.03
C PRO A 38 -13.58 -0.64 -0.34
N PHE A 39 -12.40 -0.59 -0.95
CA PHE A 39 -11.19 -1.19 -0.43
C PHE A 39 -10.01 -0.21 -0.45
N ILE A 40 -9.14 -0.36 0.53
CA ILE A 40 -7.86 0.33 0.59
C ILE A 40 -6.76 -0.70 0.81
N ALA A 41 -5.71 -0.63 0.01
CA ALA A 41 -4.52 -1.45 0.17
C ALA A 41 -3.49 -0.70 1.01
N THR A 42 -2.80 -1.41 1.90
CA THR A 42 -1.74 -0.86 2.74
C THR A 42 -0.51 -1.77 2.63
N GLY A 43 0.61 -1.19 2.22
CA GLY A 43 1.91 -1.89 2.18
C GLY A 43 2.82 -1.37 3.27
N THR A 44 3.54 -2.26 3.97
CA THR A 44 4.50 -1.88 5.02
C THR A 44 5.49 -0.83 4.49
N MET A 45 5.50 0.35 5.11
CA MET A 45 6.28 1.48 4.63
C MET A 45 7.78 1.28 4.88
N ALA A 46 8.58 1.62 3.88
CA ALA A 46 10.03 1.65 3.98
C ALA A 46 10.51 2.73 4.97
N GLY A 47 11.53 2.40 5.76
CA GLY A 47 12.09 3.29 6.79
C GLY A 47 11.25 3.43 8.07
N ALA A 48 10.07 2.82 8.13
CA ALA A 48 9.23 2.86 9.32
C ALA A 48 9.52 1.70 10.29
N ILE A 49 9.46 1.97 11.59
CA ILE A 49 9.48 0.95 12.64
C ILE A 49 8.11 1.00 13.30
N ASP A 50 7.35 -0.08 13.21
CA ASP A 50 6.07 -0.20 13.92
C ASP A 50 6.30 -0.56 15.39
N LEU A 51 5.31 -0.29 16.24
CA LEU A 51 5.31 -0.59 17.68
C LEU A 51 5.53 -2.08 17.98
N SER A 52 5.16 -2.95 17.03
CA SER A 52 5.42 -4.40 17.11
C SER A 52 6.89 -4.76 16.86
N PHE A 53 7.74 -3.80 16.48
CA PHE A 53 9.12 -4.00 15.98
C PHE A 53 9.21 -5.05 14.87
N SER A 54 8.11 -5.28 14.14
CA SER A 54 8.10 -6.25 13.06
C SER A 54 9.02 -5.82 11.91
N THR A 55 9.86 -6.76 11.49
CA THR A 55 10.69 -6.62 10.30
C THR A 55 10.01 -7.15 9.04
N THR A 56 8.86 -7.82 9.17
CA THR A 56 8.15 -8.40 8.02
C THR A 56 7.50 -7.31 7.17
N ALA A 57 7.75 -7.35 5.87
CA ALA A 57 7.03 -6.53 4.91
C ALA A 57 5.81 -7.30 4.39
N CYS A 58 4.67 -6.64 4.33
CA CYS A 58 3.45 -7.24 3.80
C CYS A 58 2.57 -6.21 3.09
N LEU A 59 1.64 -6.75 2.31
CA LEU A 59 0.52 -6.05 1.68
C LEU A 59 -0.78 -6.57 2.30
N GLU A 60 -1.57 -5.67 2.87
CA GLU A 60 -2.89 -5.94 3.43
C GLU A 60 -3.95 -5.15 2.66
N ILE A 61 -5.19 -5.63 2.65
CA ILE A 61 -6.34 -4.91 2.10
C ILE A 61 -7.39 -4.78 3.20
N PHE A 62 -7.93 -3.58 3.37
CA PHE A 62 -8.97 -3.26 4.35
C PHE A 62 -10.25 -2.85 3.63
N LYS A 63 -11.39 -3.17 4.25
CA LYS A 63 -12.71 -2.77 3.75
C LYS A 63 -13.08 -1.38 4.29
N LEU A 64 -13.37 -0.46 3.37
CA LEU A 64 -13.91 0.87 3.65
C LEU A 64 -15.44 0.81 3.73
N ASP A 65 -15.96 0.37 4.87
CA ASP A 65 -17.40 0.25 5.10
C ASP A 65 -17.95 1.42 5.93
N TYR A 66 -18.50 2.43 5.28
CA TYR A 66 -19.11 3.59 5.96
C TYR A 66 -20.45 3.28 6.61
N SER A 67 -21.09 2.15 6.29
CA SER A 67 -22.33 1.73 6.96
C SER A 67 -22.05 1.18 8.37
N ASN A 68 -20.84 0.65 8.59
CA ASN A 68 -20.38 0.23 9.90
C ASN A 68 -20.04 1.46 10.75
N GLN A 69 -20.64 1.58 11.94
CA GLN A 69 -20.39 2.68 12.87
C GLN A 69 -19.02 2.59 13.57
N SER A 70 -18.39 1.42 13.58
CA SER A 70 -17.03 1.26 14.12
C SER A 70 -16.03 2.10 13.32
N THR A 71 -15.12 2.79 14.01
CA THR A 71 -14.02 3.49 13.35
C THR A 71 -12.97 2.53 12.81
N ASP A 72 -12.84 1.33 13.39
CA ASP A 72 -11.86 0.35 12.93
C ASP A 72 -12.26 -0.25 11.59
N MET A 73 -11.30 -0.29 10.65
CA MET A 73 -11.52 -0.98 9.38
C MET A 73 -11.12 -2.45 9.51
N PRO A 74 -12.01 -3.40 9.17
CA PRO A 74 -11.64 -4.81 9.15
C PRO A 74 -10.75 -5.11 7.95
N VAL A 75 -9.81 -6.04 8.14
CA VAL A 75 -9.03 -6.61 7.04
C VAL A 75 -10.00 -7.38 6.12
N ALA A 76 -9.88 -7.18 4.83
CA ALA A 76 -10.71 -7.79 3.81
C ALA A 76 -10.28 -9.23 3.44
N GLY A 77 -9.22 -9.76 4.04
CA GLY A 77 -8.68 -11.11 3.83
C GLY A 77 -7.33 -11.32 4.52
N GLY A 78 -6.51 -12.24 4.03
CA GLY A 78 -5.16 -12.47 4.53
C GLY A 78 -4.15 -11.39 4.10
N ALA A 79 -3.03 -11.30 4.81
CA ALA A 79 -1.89 -10.48 4.41
C ALA A 79 -1.01 -11.25 3.40
N VAL A 80 -0.43 -10.54 2.43
CA VAL A 80 0.54 -11.12 1.49
C VAL A 80 1.94 -10.68 1.89
N ALA A 81 2.84 -11.62 2.12
CA ALA A 81 4.23 -11.29 2.38
C ALA A 81 4.85 -10.58 1.15
N ALA A 82 5.61 -9.53 1.43
CA ALA A 82 6.41 -8.82 0.44
C ALA A 82 7.88 -9.09 0.71
N ASN A 83 8.68 -9.17 -0.35
CA ASN A 83 10.13 -9.36 -0.26
C ASN A 83 10.83 -8.15 0.37
N GLU A 84 10.28 -6.95 0.18
CA GLU A 84 10.83 -5.71 0.70
C GLU A 84 9.72 -4.72 1.05
N ARG A 85 10.09 -3.67 1.80
CA ARG A 85 9.16 -2.61 2.17
C ARG A 85 8.81 -1.71 0.98
N PHE A 86 7.64 -1.09 1.05
CA PHE A 86 7.11 -0.26 -0.02
C PHE A 86 7.48 1.22 0.19
N HIS A 87 7.94 1.86 -0.89
CA HIS A 87 8.02 3.31 -0.98
C HIS A 87 6.77 3.90 -1.64
N ARG A 88 6.17 3.17 -2.58
CA ARG A 88 4.96 3.59 -3.28
C ARG A 88 4.03 2.42 -3.50
N LEU A 89 2.73 2.68 -3.41
CA LEU A 89 1.67 1.74 -3.73
C LEU A 89 0.64 2.46 -4.59
N VAL A 90 0.19 1.84 -5.67
CA VAL A 90 -0.89 2.35 -6.53
C VAL A 90 -1.84 1.24 -6.92
N TRP A 91 -3.11 1.57 -7.10
CA TRP A 91 -4.15 0.62 -7.46
C TRP A 91 -4.79 1.06 -8.78
N GLY A 92 -4.49 0.32 -9.83
CA GLY A 92 -4.94 0.60 -11.19
C GLY A 92 -6.29 -0.05 -11.51
N PRO A 93 -7.09 0.58 -12.39
CA PRO A 93 -8.44 0.13 -12.74
C PRO A 93 -8.46 -1.04 -13.74
N HIS A 94 -7.40 -1.85 -13.83
CA HIS A 94 -7.30 -3.01 -14.73
C HIS A 94 -8.21 -4.16 -14.33
N ALA A 95 -9.51 -3.93 -14.47
CA ALA A 95 -10.50 -4.95 -14.28
C ALA A 95 -10.49 -5.90 -15.49
N THR A 96 -10.19 -7.16 -15.22
CA THR A 96 -10.43 -8.28 -16.14
C THR A 96 -11.22 -9.34 -15.38
N GLU A 97 -11.71 -10.38 -16.06
CA GLU A 97 -12.33 -11.53 -15.38
C GLU A 97 -11.41 -12.15 -14.31
N MET A 98 -10.09 -12.10 -14.52
CA MET A 98 -9.10 -12.62 -13.56
C MET A 98 -8.79 -11.63 -12.42
N THR A 99 -8.99 -10.33 -12.67
CA THR A 99 -8.62 -9.23 -11.77
C THR A 99 -9.82 -8.30 -11.57
N PRO A 100 -10.97 -8.78 -11.04
CA PRO A 100 -12.22 -8.00 -11.00
C PRO A 100 -12.11 -6.72 -10.17
N HIS A 101 -11.13 -6.66 -9.26
CA HIS A 101 -10.86 -5.49 -8.43
C HIS A 101 -9.68 -4.65 -8.95
N GLY A 102 -9.21 -4.85 -10.18
CA GLY A 102 -8.04 -4.14 -10.71
C GLY A 102 -6.71 -4.80 -10.35
N LEU A 103 -5.64 -4.03 -10.44
CA LEU A 103 -4.28 -4.45 -10.11
C LEU A 103 -3.65 -3.51 -9.10
N ILE A 104 -2.89 -4.05 -8.16
CA ILE A 104 -2.06 -3.24 -7.26
C ILE A 104 -0.63 -3.32 -7.74
N ALA A 105 0.05 -2.19 -7.88
CA ALA A 105 1.48 -2.12 -8.12
C ALA A 105 2.18 -1.53 -6.89
N GLY A 106 3.28 -2.15 -6.46
CA GLY A 106 4.13 -1.67 -5.38
C GLY A 106 5.54 -1.40 -5.89
N GLY A 107 6.13 -0.28 -5.49
CA GLY A 107 7.53 0.06 -5.71
C GLY A 107 8.31 -0.10 -4.41
N LEU A 108 9.34 -0.93 -4.42
CA LEU A 108 10.00 -1.43 -3.22
C LEU A 108 11.41 -0.84 -3.04
N VAL A 109 11.98 -1.06 -1.86
CA VAL A 109 13.34 -0.63 -1.48
C VAL A 109 14.42 -1.23 -2.37
N ASP A 110 14.28 -2.49 -2.77
CA ASP A 110 15.27 -3.19 -3.61
C ASP A 110 15.21 -2.82 -5.10
N GLY A 111 14.42 -1.81 -5.49
CA GLY A 111 14.23 -1.45 -6.90
C GLY A 111 13.22 -2.33 -7.64
N SER A 112 12.59 -3.30 -6.97
CA SER A 112 11.52 -4.09 -7.59
C SER A 112 10.23 -3.30 -7.73
N VAL A 113 9.51 -3.63 -8.80
CA VAL A 113 8.10 -3.30 -8.99
C VAL A 113 7.30 -4.59 -8.97
N ASN A 114 6.45 -4.77 -7.96
CA ASN A 114 5.61 -5.96 -7.83
C ASN A 114 4.18 -5.66 -8.27
N LEU A 115 3.55 -6.58 -9.00
CA LEU A 115 2.13 -6.53 -9.32
C LEU A 115 1.37 -7.58 -8.53
N TYR A 116 0.24 -7.19 -7.96
CA TYR A 116 -0.61 -8.03 -7.15
C TYR A 116 -2.04 -8.07 -7.70
N ASN A 117 -2.68 -9.24 -7.58
CA ASN A 117 -4.10 -9.43 -7.81
C ASN A 117 -4.87 -9.27 -6.48
N PRO A 118 -5.55 -8.13 -6.24
CA PRO A 118 -6.33 -7.92 -5.02
C PRO A 118 -7.43 -8.97 -4.80
N ALA A 119 -7.99 -9.57 -5.86
CA ALA A 119 -9.05 -10.58 -5.73
C ALA A 119 -8.56 -11.89 -5.11
N ARG A 120 -7.23 -12.14 -5.10
CA ARG A 120 -6.62 -13.29 -4.42
C ARG A 120 -6.34 -13.02 -2.94
N ILE A 121 -6.35 -11.75 -2.54
CA ILE A 121 -6.11 -11.30 -1.16
C ILE A 121 -7.44 -11.16 -0.44
N ILE A 122 -8.43 -10.54 -1.10
CA ILE A 122 -9.77 -10.36 -0.56
C ILE A 122 -10.43 -11.73 -0.35
N GLY A 123 -10.89 -11.99 0.87
CA GLY A 123 -11.55 -13.22 1.27
C GLY A 123 -10.61 -14.41 1.51
N SER A 124 -9.28 -14.25 1.32
CA SER A 124 -8.34 -15.31 1.65
C SER A 124 -8.26 -15.53 3.17
N PRO A 125 -8.02 -16.77 3.64
CA PRO A 125 -7.85 -17.03 5.07
C PRO A 125 -6.69 -16.20 5.65
N ILE A 126 -6.89 -15.66 6.85
CA ILE A 126 -5.85 -14.92 7.57
C ILE A 126 -4.70 -15.89 7.90
N GLY A 127 -3.47 -15.51 7.53
CA GLY A 127 -2.28 -16.34 7.74
C GLY A 127 -2.07 -17.42 6.68
N ALA A 128 -2.84 -17.42 5.58
CA ALA A 128 -2.51 -18.24 4.43
C ALA A 128 -1.17 -17.79 3.82
N GLU A 129 -0.27 -18.73 3.58
CA GLU A 129 0.96 -18.46 2.85
C GLU A 129 0.62 -17.93 1.45
N PRO A 130 1.33 -16.89 0.96
CA PRO A 130 1.20 -16.45 -0.41
C PRO A 130 1.46 -17.64 -1.33
N ALA A 131 0.48 -18.03 -2.15
CA ALA A 131 0.80 -18.93 -3.24
C ALA A 131 1.75 -18.18 -4.18
N ASP A 132 2.93 -18.75 -4.45
CA ASP A 132 3.83 -18.22 -5.46
C ASP A 132 3.34 -18.63 -6.86
N GLY A 133 3.44 -17.73 -7.86
CA GLY A 133 3.12 -18.01 -9.26
C GLY A 133 1.67 -17.73 -9.68
N ALA A 134 1.21 -18.35 -10.78
CA ALA A 134 -0.05 -18.00 -11.46
C ALA A 134 -1.33 -18.19 -10.63
N GLY A 135 -1.26 -18.94 -9.52
CA GLY A 135 -2.36 -19.09 -8.54
C GLY A 135 -2.33 -18.08 -7.39
N GLY A 136 -1.24 -17.30 -7.29
CA GLY A 136 -0.90 -16.39 -6.21
C GLY A 136 -1.54 -15.03 -6.24
N ALA A 137 -1.43 -14.31 -5.11
CA ALA A 137 -1.72 -12.89 -5.06
C ALA A 137 -0.63 -12.06 -5.74
N LEU A 138 0.65 -12.45 -5.65
CA LEU A 138 1.73 -11.83 -6.42
C LEU A 138 1.71 -12.39 -7.85
N LEU A 139 1.46 -11.52 -8.83
CA LEU A 139 1.39 -11.90 -10.25
C LEU A 139 2.75 -11.88 -10.92
N THR A 140 3.54 -10.84 -10.64
CA THR A 140 4.90 -10.71 -11.21
C THR A 140 5.76 -9.80 -10.34
N LYS A 141 7.06 -10.11 -10.31
CA LYS A 141 8.11 -9.26 -9.76
C LYS A 141 8.96 -8.75 -10.92
N MET A 142 8.96 -7.44 -11.12
CA MET A 142 9.71 -6.78 -12.17
C MET A 142 10.92 -6.09 -11.56
N GLN A 143 12.12 -6.57 -11.89
CA GLN A 143 13.37 -6.08 -11.32
C GLN A 143 14.22 -5.45 -12.42
N LYS A 144 14.14 -4.12 -12.57
CA LYS A 144 14.94 -3.39 -13.57
C LYS A 144 15.73 -2.23 -13.01
N HIS A 145 15.13 -1.49 -12.07
CA HIS A 145 15.80 -0.37 -11.40
C HIS A 145 16.94 -0.85 -10.52
N THR A 146 18.00 -0.04 -10.47
CA THR A 146 19.15 -0.31 -9.58
C THR A 146 19.02 0.33 -8.22
N GLY A 147 18.22 1.39 -8.10
CA GLY A 147 17.87 2.05 -6.84
C GLY A 147 16.41 1.86 -6.39
N PRO A 148 16.06 2.32 -5.16
CA PRO A 148 14.70 2.24 -4.63
C PRO A 148 13.67 2.91 -5.55
N VAL A 149 12.52 2.28 -5.75
CA VAL A 149 11.44 2.83 -6.59
C VAL A 149 10.66 3.88 -5.81
N ARG A 150 10.80 5.15 -6.20
CA ARG A 150 10.16 6.30 -5.52
C ARG A 150 8.89 6.77 -6.23
N GLY A 151 8.85 6.65 -7.55
CA GLY A 151 7.68 7.00 -8.38
C GLY A 151 7.02 5.75 -8.95
N LEU A 152 5.69 5.71 -8.94
CA LEU A 152 4.91 4.61 -9.52
C LEU A 152 3.50 5.11 -9.87
N GLU A 153 3.06 4.90 -11.12
CA GLU A 153 1.74 5.33 -11.58
C GLU A 153 1.27 4.53 -12.80
N PHE A 154 -0.01 4.13 -12.81
CA PHE A 154 -0.64 3.55 -14.00
C PHE A 154 -1.04 4.63 -14.99
N ASN A 155 -0.87 4.37 -16.28
CA ASN A 155 -1.33 5.28 -17.32
C ASN A 155 -2.87 5.26 -17.40
N ALA A 156 -3.48 6.45 -17.35
CA ALA A 156 -4.94 6.61 -17.36
C ALA A 156 -5.61 6.31 -18.72
N PHE A 157 -4.87 6.46 -19.82
CA PHE A 157 -5.40 6.27 -21.19
C PHE A 157 -5.13 4.87 -21.73
N SER A 158 -3.95 4.35 -21.41
CA SER A 158 -3.50 3.02 -21.82
C SER A 158 -3.25 2.23 -20.56
N PRO A 159 -4.28 1.60 -19.97
CA PRO A 159 -4.17 0.99 -18.66
C PRO A 159 -2.95 0.08 -18.63
N ASN A 160 -2.72 -0.75 -19.67
CA ASN A 160 -1.60 -1.70 -19.79
C ASN A 160 -0.18 -1.09 -19.63
N LEU A 161 -0.04 0.22 -19.48
CA LEU A 161 1.22 0.88 -19.20
C LEU A 161 1.31 1.31 -17.74
N LEU A 162 2.45 1.00 -17.14
CA LEU A 162 2.84 1.48 -15.81
C LEU A 162 4.14 2.28 -15.96
N ALA A 163 4.23 3.42 -15.30
CA ALA A 163 5.46 4.19 -15.18
C ALA A 163 6.04 3.98 -13.78
N SER A 164 7.35 3.79 -13.69
CA SER A 164 8.07 3.83 -12.41
C SER A 164 9.36 4.62 -12.52
N GLY A 165 9.74 5.26 -11.41
CA GLY A 165 10.98 6.01 -11.30
C GLY A 165 11.76 5.65 -10.05
N ALA A 166 13.06 5.47 -10.19
CA ALA A 166 13.97 5.15 -9.10
C ALA A 166 14.73 6.38 -8.58
N GLU A 167 15.36 6.21 -7.43
CA GLU A 167 16.09 7.26 -6.72
C GLU A 167 17.33 7.78 -7.46
N ASP A 168 17.91 6.95 -8.32
CA ASP A 168 19.02 7.30 -9.22
C ASP A 168 18.58 8.12 -10.45
N GLY A 169 17.27 8.35 -10.62
CA GLY A 169 16.68 9.05 -11.75
C GLY A 169 16.38 8.16 -12.96
N GLU A 170 16.55 6.84 -12.85
CA GLU A 170 16.08 5.90 -13.89
C GLU A 170 14.56 5.90 -13.96
N LEU A 171 14.01 5.93 -15.18
CA LEU A 171 12.59 5.78 -15.43
C LEU A 171 12.33 4.52 -16.26
N CYS A 172 11.32 3.74 -15.89
CA CYS A 172 10.87 2.57 -16.64
C CYS A 172 9.41 2.73 -17.03
N ILE A 173 9.09 2.41 -18.29
CA ILE A 173 7.73 2.20 -18.76
C ILE A 173 7.53 0.71 -18.99
N TRP A 174 6.57 0.13 -18.27
CA TRP A 174 6.26 -1.29 -18.29
C TRP A 174 5.01 -1.53 -19.14
N ASP A 175 5.07 -2.52 -20.03
CA ASP A 175 3.89 -3.13 -20.64
C ASP A 175 3.48 -4.33 -19.78
N LEU A 176 2.31 -4.29 -19.13
CA LEU A 176 1.88 -5.33 -18.19
C LEU A 176 1.51 -6.64 -18.89
N ALA A 177 1.25 -6.61 -20.20
CA ALA A 177 1.11 -7.80 -21.03
C ALA A 177 2.47 -8.41 -21.40
N LYS A 178 3.56 -7.63 -21.33
CA LYS A 178 4.94 -8.05 -21.62
C LYS A 178 5.94 -7.48 -20.60
N PRO A 179 5.82 -7.84 -19.31
CA PRO A 179 6.55 -7.18 -18.23
C PRO A 179 8.07 -7.44 -18.25
N THR A 180 8.53 -8.42 -19.03
CA THR A 180 9.95 -8.80 -19.14
C THR A 180 10.78 -7.87 -20.02
N THR A 181 10.14 -7.01 -20.82
CA THR A 181 10.83 -6.10 -21.76
C THR A 181 10.37 -4.65 -21.57
N PRO A 182 10.69 -4.02 -20.42
CA PRO A 182 10.34 -2.61 -20.19
C PRO A 182 11.15 -1.67 -21.07
N SER A 183 10.58 -0.50 -21.36
CA SER A 183 11.32 0.62 -21.94
C SER A 183 12.04 1.37 -20.83
N LEU A 184 13.37 1.36 -20.86
CA LEU A 184 14.23 2.04 -19.89
C LEU A 184 14.66 3.41 -20.42
N TYR A 185 14.57 4.42 -19.57
CA TYR A 185 15.03 5.77 -19.84
C TYR A 185 16.07 6.16 -18.78
N PRO A 186 17.31 6.47 -19.19
CA PRO A 186 18.38 6.80 -18.25
C PRO A 186 18.14 8.16 -17.58
N PRO A 187 18.84 8.45 -16.48
CA PRO A 187 18.78 9.75 -15.83
C PRO A 187 19.14 10.87 -16.80
N LEU A 188 18.45 12.01 -16.69
CA LEU A 188 18.83 13.20 -17.42
C LEU A 188 20.23 13.62 -16.98
N LYS A 189 21.17 13.71 -17.92
CA LYS A 189 22.49 14.26 -17.63
C LYS A 189 22.30 15.72 -17.22
N GLY A 190 22.54 16.03 -15.94
CA GLY A 190 22.65 17.42 -15.51
C GLY A 190 23.73 18.10 -16.32
N GLY A 191 23.38 19.18 -17.03
CA GLY A 191 24.38 20.04 -17.66
C GLY A 191 25.26 20.62 -16.55
N ALA A 192 26.52 20.21 -16.53
CA ALA A 192 27.56 20.84 -15.72
C ALA A 192 28.00 22.16 -16.38
#